data_AF-A0A800K3E0-F1
#
_entry.id   AF-A0A800K3E0-F1
#
_cell.length_a   1.000
_cell.length_b   1.000
_cell.length_c   1.000
_cell.angle_alpha   90.00
_cell.angle_beta   90.00
_cell.angle_gamma   90.00
#
_symmetry.space_group_name_H-M   'P 1'
#
loop_
_entity.id
_entity.type
_entity.pdbx_description
1 polymer ?
#
loop_
_entity_poly.entity_id
_entity_poly.type
_entity_poly.pdbx_seq_one_letter_code
_entity_poly.pdbx_strand_id
1 'polypeptide(L)'
;MMPELAEVKISSDFVNTIACGRKFTYMTKSEVSKVNTDLDVFDGDEFKITSKSRGKELKLIFENESGITKELMIFLGMSGTFVNIRNEASEET
;
A
#
# COMPACT_ATOMS: atom_id res chain seq x y z
N MET A 1 7.02 -0.48 -20.35
CA MET A 1 7.31 0.96 -20.32
C MET A 1 7.89 1.28 -18.96
N MET A 2 8.90 2.15 -18.83
CA MET A 2 9.42 2.51 -17.50
C MET A 2 8.50 3.58 -16.92
N PRO A 3 8.03 3.43 -15.67
CA PRO A 3 7.12 4.39 -15.08
C PRO A 3 7.82 5.74 -14.94
N GLU A 4 7.16 6.76 -15.45
CA GLU A 4 7.61 8.13 -15.31
C GLU A 4 7.04 8.79 -14.04
N LEU A 5 7.46 10.03 -13.78
CA LEU A 5 6.97 10.83 -12.65
C LEU A 5 5.44 10.88 -12.59
N ALA A 6 4.79 11.00 -13.75
CA ALA A 6 3.34 11.07 -13.84
C ALA A 6 2.67 9.77 -13.35
N GLU A 7 3.17 8.61 -13.77
CA GLU A 7 2.59 7.31 -13.38
C GLU A 7 2.74 7.03 -11.88
N VAL A 8 3.90 7.38 -11.31
CA VAL A 8 4.14 7.25 -9.86
C VAL A 8 3.22 8.17 -9.07
N LYS A 9 3.01 9.41 -9.56
CA LYS A 9 2.08 10.34 -8.96
C LYS A 9 0.64 9.86 -9.03
N ILE A 10 0.18 9.41 -10.20
CA ILE A 10 -1.16 8.84 -10.40
C ILE A 10 -1.38 7.64 -9.48
N SER A 11 -0.38 6.77 -9.34
CA SER A 11 -0.44 5.61 -8.44
C SER A 11 -0.58 6.03 -6.97
N SER A 12 0.16 7.06 -6.55
CA SER A 12 0.09 7.62 -5.20
C SER A 12 -1.28 8.24 -4.91
N ASP A 13 -1.81 9.01 -5.86
CA ASP A 13 -3.13 9.62 -5.76
C ASP A 13 -4.24 8.56 -5.76
N PHE A 14 -4.09 7.49 -6.54
CA PHE A 14 -4.99 6.34 -6.53
C PHE A 14 -5.03 5.67 -5.15
N VAL A 15 -3.88 5.36 -4.56
CA VAL A 15 -3.81 4.77 -3.21
C VAL A 15 -4.51 5.67 -2.20
N ASN A 16 -4.21 6.98 -2.20
CA ASN A 16 -4.83 7.93 -1.28
C ASN A 16 -6.35 8.00 -1.46
N THR A 17 -6.82 8.03 -2.70
CA THR A 17 -8.26 8.10 -3.02
C THR A 17 -9.00 6.87 -2.50
N ILE A 18 -8.44 5.68 -2.68
CA ILE A 18 -9.05 4.42 -2.24
C ILE A 18 -8.95 4.24 -0.72
N ALA A 19 -7.82 4.61 -0.12
CA ALA A 19 -7.58 4.44 1.31
C ALA A 19 -8.27 5.51 2.17
N CYS A 20 -8.68 6.63 1.60
CA CYS A 20 -9.31 7.73 2.35
C CYS A 20 -10.55 7.23 3.11
N GLY A 21 -10.54 7.45 4.44
CA GLY A 21 -11.63 7.03 5.33
C GLY A 21 -11.71 5.53 5.61
N ARG A 22 -10.79 4.71 5.09
CA ARG A 22 -10.73 3.27 5.39
C ARG A 22 -9.72 2.98 6.49
N LYS A 23 -10.03 1.94 7.26
CA LYS A 23 -9.10 1.30 8.20
C LYS A 23 -8.74 -0.09 7.68
N PHE A 24 -7.51 -0.49 7.92
CA PHE A 24 -6.96 -1.78 7.51
C PHE A 24 -6.50 -2.52 8.76
N THR A 25 -6.61 -3.84 8.77
CA THR A 25 -6.30 -4.69 9.93
C THR A 25 -5.21 -5.72 9.62
N TYR A 26 -4.87 -5.91 8.34
CA TYR A 26 -3.95 -6.95 7.90
C TYR A 26 -3.05 -6.43 6.78
N MET A 27 -1.79 -6.87 6.82
CA MET A 27 -0.83 -6.66 5.76
C MET A 27 -0.04 -7.95 5.57
N THR A 28 0.10 -8.39 4.33
CA THR A 28 0.83 -9.62 4.01
C THR A 28 1.80 -9.38 2.88
N LYS A 29 2.85 -10.19 2.88
CA LYS A 29 3.84 -10.25 1.80
C LYS A 29 3.79 -11.64 1.19
N SER A 30 3.89 -11.69 -0.13
CA SER A 30 4.00 -12.95 -0.86
C SER A 30 5.29 -13.70 -0.49
N GLU A 31 5.18 -15.01 -0.27
CA GLU A 31 6.30 -15.91 0.11
C GLU A 31 7.43 -15.92 -0.94
N VAL A 32 7.10 -15.70 -2.22
CA VAL A 32 8.09 -15.69 -3.30
C VAL A 32 8.86 -14.36 -3.40
N SER A 33 8.41 -13.31 -2.71
CA SER A 33 9.06 -12.01 -2.77
C SER A 33 10.36 -12.02 -1.96
N LYS A 34 11.47 -11.76 -2.65
CA LYS A 34 12.83 -11.71 -2.06
C LYS A 34 13.12 -10.41 -1.31
N VAL A 35 12.25 -9.39 -1.41
CA VAL A 35 12.46 -8.09 -0.76
C VAL A 35 12.24 -8.24 0.73
N ASN A 36 13.26 -8.07 1.56
CA ASN A 36 13.06 -8.07 3.01
C ASN A 36 12.23 -6.85 3.41
N THR A 37 11.03 -7.10 3.89
CA THR A 37 10.12 -6.08 4.40
C THR A 37 9.48 -6.63 5.66
N ASP A 38 9.72 -5.91 6.75
CA ASP A 38 9.20 -6.20 8.07
C ASP A 38 7.79 -5.60 8.20
N LEU A 39 6.78 -6.46 8.29
CA LEU A 39 5.36 -6.09 8.25
C LEU A 39 4.63 -6.25 9.60
N ASP A 40 5.28 -6.88 10.58
CA ASP A 40 4.69 -7.23 11.89
C ASP A 40 4.48 -6.03 12.85
N VAL A 41 4.65 -4.80 12.37
CA VAL A 41 4.60 -3.59 13.23
C VAL A 41 3.19 -3.30 13.76
N PHE A 42 2.15 -3.82 13.11
CA PHE A 42 0.74 -3.56 13.46
C PHE A 42 -0.06 -4.85 13.63
N ASP A 43 0.57 -5.95 14.05
CA ASP A 43 -0.11 -7.24 14.18
C ASP A 43 -1.33 -7.14 15.12
N GLY A 44 -2.54 -7.20 14.53
CA GLY A 44 -3.82 -7.08 15.23
C GLY A 44 -4.38 -5.66 15.40
N ASP A 45 -3.64 -4.61 15.04
CA ASP A 45 -4.08 -3.21 15.18
C ASP A 45 -4.72 -2.65 13.90
N GLU A 46 -5.70 -1.77 14.06
CA GLU A 46 -6.23 -0.97 12.96
C GLU A 46 -5.23 0.13 12.57
N PHE A 47 -4.98 0.28 11.27
CA PHE A 47 -4.12 1.33 10.72
C PHE A 47 -4.72 2.00 9.48
N LYS A 48 -4.25 3.20 9.21
CA LYS A 48 -4.54 4.00 8.01
C LYS A 48 -3.36 3.92 7.06
N ILE A 49 -3.65 4.06 5.77
CA ILE A 49 -2.63 4.09 4.71
C ILE A 49 -2.69 5.46 4.03
N THR A 50 -1.53 6.09 3.89
CA THR A 50 -1.35 7.26 3.01
C THR A 50 -0.16 7.04 2.09
N SER A 51 -0.14 7.76 0.98
CA SER A 51 0.90 7.68 -0.03
C SER A 51 1.46 9.06 -0.37
N LYS A 52 2.77 9.11 -0.63
CA LYS A 52 3.45 10.27 -1.20
C LYS A 52 4.32 9.81 -2.37
N SER A 53 4.30 10.56 -3.47
CA SER A 53 5.23 10.35 -4.60
C SER A 53 6.34 11.39 -4.58
N ARG A 54 7.55 10.99 -4.98
CA ARG A 54 8.69 11.88 -5.21
C ARG A 54 9.54 11.32 -6.35
N GLY A 55 9.57 12.01 -7.48
CA GLY A 55 10.34 11.51 -8.62
C GLY A 55 9.79 10.17 -9.11
N LYS A 56 10.64 9.14 -9.10
CA LYS A 56 10.28 7.76 -9.48
C LYS A 56 10.01 6.85 -8.28
N GLU A 57 9.86 7.45 -7.10
CA GLU A 57 9.66 6.75 -5.84
C GLU A 57 8.26 7.01 -5.30
N LEU A 58 7.64 5.97 -4.75
CA LEU A 58 6.39 6.04 -4.02
C LEU A 58 6.64 5.62 -2.58
N LYS A 59 6.28 6.46 -1.62
CA LYS A 59 6.31 6.15 -0.20
C LYS A 59 4.89 5.80 0.25
N LEU A 60 4.72 4.66 0.89
CA LEU A 60 3.54 4.34 1.69
C LEU A 60 3.84 4.63 3.16
N ILE A 61 2.86 5.18 3.85
CA ILE A 61 2.92 5.50 5.27
C ILE A 61 1.73 4.82 5.92
N PHE A 62 2.01 3.97 6.90
CA PHE A 62 1.05 3.25 7.71
C PHE A 62 1.05 3.88 9.10
N GLU A 63 -0.12 4.18 9.64
CA GLU A 63 -0.27 4.83 10.94
C GLU A 63 -1.42 4.19 11.71
N ASN A 64 -1.15 3.66 12.91
CA ASN A 64 -2.20 3.17 13.81
C ASN A 64 -2.78 4.30 14.69
N GLU A 65 -3.83 4.00 15.45
CA GLU A 65 -4.47 5.00 16.32
C GLU A 65 -3.57 5.49 17.46
N SER A 66 -2.58 4.69 17.85
CA SER A 66 -1.56 5.05 18.85
C SER A 66 -0.49 6.00 18.29
N GLY A 67 -0.55 6.37 17.01
CA GLY A 67 0.41 7.25 16.35
C GLY A 67 1.73 6.57 15.96
N ILE A 68 1.80 5.24 16.03
CA ILE A 68 2.95 4.47 15.54
C ILE A 68 2.91 4.50 14.02
N THR A 69 4.01 4.95 13.40
CA THR A 69 4.12 5.04 11.95
C THR A 69 5.16 4.07 11.40
N LYS A 70 4.84 3.41 10.30
CA LYS A 70 5.79 2.63 9.48
C LYS A 70 5.78 3.19 8.07
N GLU A 71 6.96 3.36 7.49
CA GLU A 71 7.10 3.82 6.11
C GLU A 71 7.65 2.70 5.22
N LEU A 72 7.14 2.60 3.99
CA LEU A 72 7.63 1.69 2.97
C LEU A 72 7.93 2.46 1.69
N MET A 73 9.17 2.39 1.23
CA MET A 73 9.60 2.95 -0.05
C MET A 73 9.43 1.92 -1.16
N ILE A 74 8.75 2.30 -2.23
CA ILE A 74 8.37 1.45 -3.34
C ILE A 74 8.88 2.06 -4.64
N PHE A 75 9.59 1.24 -5.41
CA PHE A 75 9.89 1.49 -6.81
C PHE A 75 8.99 0.59 -7.64
N LEU A 76 8.18 1.18 -8.53
CA LEU A 76 7.25 0.41 -9.36
C LEU A 76 7.99 -0.52 -10.35
N GLY A 77 9.20 -0.17 -10.77
CA GLY A 77 9.91 -0.94 -11.80
C GLY A 77 9.11 -0.98 -13.11
N MET A 78 9.35 -1.95 -14.00
CA MET A 78 8.69 -1.94 -15.33
C MET A 78 7.22 -2.38 -15.32
N SER A 79 6.76 -3.04 -14.25
CA SER A 79 5.45 -3.70 -14.21
C SER A 79 4.71 -3.57 -12.88
N GLY A 80 5.28 -2.89 -11.89
CA GLY A 80 4.62 -2.69 -10.60
C GLY A 80 3.40 -1.79 -10.75
N THR A 81 2.31 -2.19 -10.12
CA THR A 81 1.02 -1.49 -10.16
C THR A 81 0.28 -1.70 -8.86
N PHE A 82 -0.61 -0.77 -8.52
CA PHE A 82 -1.54 -0.90 -7.40
C PHE A 82 -2.92 -1.27 -7.90
N VAL A 83 -3.53 -2.27 -7.28
CA VAL A 83 -4.88 -2.74 -7.60
C VAL A 83 -5.74 -2.74 -6.35
N ASN A 84 -6.98 -2.26 -6.49
CA ASN A 84 -8.00 -2.35 -5.45
C ASN A 84 -8.94 -3.50 -5.79
N ILE A 85 -8.82 -4.61 -5.07
CA ILE A 85 -9.62 -5.81 -5.28
C ILE A 85 -10.78 -5.78 -4.29
N ARG A 86 -12.01 -5.92 -4.78
CA ARG A 86 -13.16 -6.19 -3.93
C ARG A 86 -13.22 -7.69 -3.66
N ASN A 87 -13.33 -8.07 -2.40
CA ASN A 87 -13.66 -9.44 -2.07
C ASN A 87 -15.18 -9.58 -2.26
N GLU A 88 -15.59 -10.14 -3.39
CA GLU A 88 -16.98 -10.57 -3.57
C GLU A 88 -17.14 -11.81 -2.69
N ALA A 89 -17.64 -11.62 -1.47
CA ALA A 89 -18.06 -12.74 -0.66
C ALA A 89 -19.16 -13.46 -1.44
N SER A 90 -18.88 -14.69 -1.89
CA SER A 90 -19.91 -15.59 -2.39
C SER A 90 -20.95 -15.74 -1.29
N GLU A 91 -22.13 -15.17 -1.48
CA GLU A 91 -23.32 -15.55 -0.71
C GLU A 91 -23.66 -16.99 -1.10
N GLU A 92 -23.05 -17.95 -0.39
CA GLU A 92 -23.52 -19.33 -0.37
C GLU A 92 -24.85 -19.35 0.40
N THR A 93 -25.95 -19.42 -0.37
CA THR A 93 -27.33 -19.64 0.09
C THR A 93 -27.52 -21.05 0.61
#